data_AF-A0A4R3NTN0-F1
#
_entry.id   AF-A0A4R3NTN0-F1
#
_cell.length_a   1.000
_cell.length_b   1.000
_cell.length_c   1.000
_cell.angle_alpha   90.00
_cell.angle_beta   90.00
_cell.angle_gamma   90.00
#
_symmetry.space_group_name_H-M   'P 1'
#
loop_
_entity.id
_entity.type
_entity.pdbx_description
1 polymer ?
#
loop_
_entity_poly.entity_id
_entity_poly.type
_entity_poly.pdbx_seq_one_letter_code
_entity_poly.pdbx_strand_id
1 'polypeptide(L)' 'MKKTFNVTEKAGAWVAGRRSPGSGKPITLTEEQARYPLIAGEIALPAAKTAKPKTEKSGD' A
#
# COMPACT_ATOMS: atom_id res chain seq x y z
N MET A 1 9.98 -2.02 -12.39
CA MET A 1 10.48 -1.83 -11.00
C MET A 1 9.31 -1.89 -10.03
N LYS A 2 9.56 -2.15 -8.73
CA LYS A 2 8.51 -2.13 -7.69
C LYS A 2 8.53 -0.79 -6.96
N LYS A 3 7.36 -0.25 -6.63
CA LYS A 3 7.15 0.98 -5.85
C LYS A 3 6.27 0.67 -4.65
N THR A 4 6.43 1.46 -3.60
CA THR A 4 5.58 1.39 -2.40
C THR A 4 4.43 2.37 -2.55
N PHE A 5 3.24 1.92 -2.20
CA PHE A 5 1.99 2.70 -2.19
C PHE A 5 1.31 2.53 -0.85
N ASN A 6 0.45 3.47 -0.47
CA ASN A 6 -0.41 3.33 0.72
C ASN A 6 -1.78 2.83 0.30
N VAL A 7 -2.26 1.79 0.98
CA VAL A 7 -3.64 1.32 0.82
C VAL A 7 -4.60 2.36 1.40
N THR A 8 -5.69 2.64 0.69
CA THR A 8 -6.71 3.59 1.12
C THR A 8 -7.91 2.88 1.76
N GLU A 9 -8.84 3.65 2.31
CA GLU A 9 -10.10 3.13 2.85
C GLU A 9 -11.02 2.55 1.76
N LYS A 10 -10.78 2.88 0.49
CA LYS A 10 -11.51 2.31 -0.64
C LYS A 10 -11.08 0.88 -0.98
N ALA A 11 -9.89 0.47 -0.55
CA ALA A 11 -9.42 -0.88 -0.84
C ALA A 11 -10.20 -1.93 -0.06
N GLY A 12 -10.62 -2.98 -0.78
CA GLY A 12 -11.18 -4.17 -0.16
C GLY A 12 -10.11 -5.07 0.49
N ALA A 13 -10.49 -6.33 0.75
CA ALA A 13 -9.58 -7.35 1.28
C ALA A 13 -8.42 -7.71 0.32
N TRP A 14 -8.52 -7.29 -0.94
CA TRP A 14 -7.57 -7.58 -2.00
C TRP A 14 -7.22 -6.33 -2.80
N VAL A 15 -5.94 -6.17 -3.15
CA VAL A 15 -5.41 -5.10 -3.99
C VAL A 15 -4.45 -5.72 -5.00
N ALA A 16 -4.67 -5.49 -6.29
CA ALA A 16 -3.87 -6.08 -7.38
C ALA A 16 -3.71 -7.61 -7.27
N GLY A 17 -4.76 -8.33 -6.85
CA GLY A 17 -4.73 -9.78 -6.67
C GLY A 17 -3.94 -10.28 -5.45
N ARG A 18 -3.51 -9.39 -4.55
CA ARG A 18 -2.81 -9.73 -3.30
C ARG A 18 -3.63 -9.31 -2.09
N ARG A 19 -3.43 -9.99 -0.96
CA ARG A 19 -4.15 -9.67 0.28
C ARG A 19 -3.76 -8.27 0.75
N SER A 20 -4.77 -7.44 0.96
CA SER A 20 -4.58 -6.07 1.43
C SER A 20 -4.04 -6.10 2.87
N PRO A 21 -2.96 -5.37 3.18
CA PRO A 21 -2.49 -5.20 4.56
C PRO A 21 -3.47 -4.37 5.43
N GLY A 22 -4.44 -3.72 4.80
CA GLY A 22 -5.43 -2.83 5.42
C GLY A 22 -5.16 -1.36 5.12
N SER A 23 -6.20 -0.53 5.23
CA SER A 23 -6.13 0.92 5.00
C SER A 23 -5.02 1.59 5.83
N GLY A 24 -4.32 2.53 5.21
CA GLY A 24 -3.21 3.28 5.79
C GLY A 24 -1.89 2.51 5.88
N LYS A 25 -1.85 1.23 5.49
CA LYS A 25 -0.63 0.44 5.46
C LYS A 25 0.05 0.45 4.09
N PRO A 26 1.39 0.34 4.04
CA PRO A 26 2.12 0.28 2.80
C PRO A 26 1.92 -1.07 2.10
N ILE A 27 1.89 -1.05 0.76
CA ILE A 27 1.93 -2.21 -0.12
C ILE A 27 2.94 -1.98 -1.25
N THR A 28 3.73 -2.99 -1.57
CA THR A 28 4.74 -2.92 -2.63
C THR A 28 4.25 -3.64 -3.88
N LEU A 29 4.11 -2.89 -4.97
CA LEU A 29 3.57 -3.36 -6.25
C LEU A 29 4.46 -2.91 -7.41
N THR A 30 4.40 -3.61 -8.54
CA THR A 30 4.94 -3.07 -9.80
C THR A 30 4.05 -1.95 -10.33
N GLU A 31 4.58 -1.11 -11.22
CA GLU A 31 3.78 -0.05 -11.85
C GLU A 31 2.56 -0.60 -12.61
N GLU A 32 2.72 -1.75 -13.27
CA GLU A 32 1.63 -2.43 -13.95
C GLU A 32 0.56 -2.94 -12.97
N GLN A 33 0.96 -3.56 -11.85
CA GLN A 33 0.05 -3.99 -10.79
C GLN A 33 -0.68 -2.82 -10.12
N ALA A 34 0.01 -1.69 -9.94
CA ALA A 34 -0.53 -0.50 -9.31
C ALA A 34 -1.46 0.31 -10.24
N ARG A 35 -1.41 0.10 -11.56
CA ARG A 35 -2.14 0.91 -12.54
C ARG A 35 -3.64 0.99 -12.26
N TYR A 36 -4.31 -0.15 -12.15
CA TYR A 36 -5.76 -0.18 -11.89
C TYR A 36 -6.13 0.23 -10.46
N PRO A 37 -5.50 -0.31 -9.40
CA PRO A 37 -5.82 0.10 -8.02
C PRO A 37 -5.59 1.59 -7.75
N LEU A 38 -4.59 2.19 -8.40
CA LEU A 38 -4.30 3.62 -8.27
C LEU A 38 -5.35 4.48 -8.98
N ILE A 39 -5.84 4.05 -10.14
CA ILE A 39 -6.98 4.68 -10.84
C ILE A 39 -8.28 4.54 -10.03
N ALA A 40 -8.53 3.34 -9.48
CA ALA A 40 -9.70 3.08 -8.64
C ALA A 40 -9.65 3.81 -7.28
N GLY A 41 -8.47 4.31 -6.91
CA GLY A 41 -8.24 4.99 -5.64
C GLY A 41 -8.12 4.04 -4.44
N GLU A 42 -7.91 2.74 -4.67
CA GLU A 42 -7.64 1.73 -3.64
C GLU A 42 -6.23 1.87 -3.05
N ILE A 43 -5.30 2.43 -3.82
CA ILE A 43 -3.96 2.80 -3.36
C ILE A 43 -3.63 4.22 -3.75
N ALA A 44 -2.75 4.84 -2.97
CA ALA A 44 -2.21 6.17 -3.23
C ALA A 44 -0.68 6.14 -3.23
N LEU A 45 -0.08 7.09 -3.95
CA LEU A 45 1.36 7.34 -3.80
C LEU A 45 1.64 7.72 -2.33
N PRO A 46 2.77 7.25 -1.76
CA PRO A 46 3.15 7.65 -0.41
C PRO A 46 3.33 9.16 -0.44
N ALA A 47 2.54 9.88 0.35
CA ALA A 47 2.75 11.31 0.52
C ALA A 47 4.21 11.52 0.95
N ALA A 48 4.91 12.46 0.31
CA ALA A 48 6.34 12.71 0.53
C ALA A 48 6.68 13.25 1.95
N LYS A 49 5.81 13.04 2.94
CA LYS A 49 5.99 13.50 4.31
C LYS A 49 6.31 12.32 5.21
N THR A 50 7.61 12.22 5.53
CA THR A 50 8.16 11.52 6.69
C THR A 50 7.76 10.06 6.84
N ALA A 51 8.63 9.18 6.35
CA ALA A 51 8.77 7.83 6.87
C ALA A 51 8.88 7.89 8.40
N LYS A 52 7.78 7.67 9.12
CA LYS A 52 7.85 7.14 10.48
C LYS A 52 7.81 5.62 10.34
N PRO A 53 8.92 4.92 10.61
CA PRO A 53 8.91 3.47 10.63
C PRO A 53 8.01 3.06 11.80
N LYS A 54 6.83 2.51 11.51
CA LYS A 54 6.08 1.78 12.54
C LYS A 54 6.67 0.38 12.62
N THR A 55 7.63 0.26 13.54
CA THR A 55 7.71 -0.81 14.54
C THR A 55 7.19 -2.16 14.06
N GLU A 56 8.11 -2.95 13.50
CA GLU A 56 8.05 -4.39 13.68
C GLU A 56 8.40 -4.66 15.14
N LYS A 57 7.48 -5.29 15.87
CA LYS A 57 7.64 -5.60 17.28
C LYS A 57 8.87 -6.46 17.48
N SER A 58 9.80 -5.97 18.31
CA SER A 58 10.60 -6.81 19.18
C SER A 58 9.66 -7.69 20.01
N GLY A 59 9.85 -9.00 19.96
CA GLY A 59 9.26 -9.98 20.87
C GLY A 59 10.38 -10.87 21.34
N ASP A 60 10.79 -10.61 22.58
CA ASP A 60 11.75 -11.30 23.45
C ASP A 60 11.47 -12.81 23.56
#